data_AF-A0A814R908-F1
#
_entry.id   AF-A0A814R908-F1
#
_cell.length_a   1.000
_cell.length_b   1.000
_cell.length_c   1.000
_cell.angle_alpha   90.00
_cell.angle_beta   90.00
_cell.angle_gamma   90.00
#
_symmetry.space_group_name_H-M   'P 1'
#
loop_
_entity.id
_entity.type
_entity.pdbx_description
1 polymer ?
#
loop_
_entity_poly.entity_id
_entity_poly.type
_entity_poly.pdbx_seq_one_letter_code
_entity_poly.pdbx_strand_id
1 'polypeptide(L)'
;LEYDVYKLVYKVLVTVLTGGVNDMSQESQLETFIQIAPGGIAVFSLENGLDYLKIGKNQSLELNPLKYAYDMDNLKNTDSLDFKFYCFLANRKDELDLKKTIENISNFQDIFSAKSSNLNMSECFNKPDNIEFYSNGKVLHIKPTELITRENQSYIFLTTCIHFEKLYYQGVKVDVMNFPVVPQVSTK
;
A
#
# COMPACT_ATOMS: atom_id res chain seq x y z
N LEU A 1 15.93 13.86 17.74
CA LEU A 1 16.57 12.67 17.16
C LEU A 1 16.84 13.01 15.71
N GLU A 2 18.10 13.11 15.30
CA GLU A 2 18.48 13.37 13.91
C GLU A 2 18.19 12.14 13.05
N TYR A 3 17.56 12.29 11.90
CA TYR A 3 17.08 11.16 11.09
C TYR A 3 18.22 10.54 10.28
N ASP A 4 18.78 9.42 10.76
CA ASP A 4 19.93 8.73 10.16
C ASP A 4 19.79 7.19 10.20
N VAL A 5 20.82 6.45 9.77
CA VAL A 5 20.94 5.00 9.90
C VAL A 5 21.47 4.67 11.29
N TYR A 6 20.63 4.00 12.07
CA TYR A 6 20.96 3.60 13.44
C TYR A 6 21.44 2.15 13.47
N LYS A 7 22.53 1.91 14.19
CA LYS A 7 23.04 0.57 14.47
C LYS A 7 22.35 0.02 15.72
N LEU A 8 21.54 -1.02 15.56
CA LEU A 8 21.03 -1.80 16.67
C LEU A 8 22.05 -2.88 17.03
N VAL A 9 22.60 -2.79 18.24
CA VAL A 9 23.49 -3.81 18.80
C VAL A 9 22.70 -4.58 19.84
N TYR A 10 22.36 -5.83 19.52
CA TYR A 10 21.72 -6.72 20.47
C TYR A 10 22.78 -7.65 21.07
N LYS A 11 22.96 -7.56 22.39
CA LYS A 11 23.82 -8.47 23.15
C LYS A 11 22.94 -9.48 23.85
N VAL A 12 23.10 -10.75 23.48
CA VAL A 12 22.42 -11.85 24.16
C VAL A 12 23.45 -12.59 24.99
N LEU A 13 23.25 -12.58 26.30
CA LEU A 13 24.01 -13.41 27.23
C LEU A 13 23.27 -14.73 27.43
N VAL A 14 23.87 -15.83 26.98
CA VAL A 14 23.35 -17.16 27.26
C VAL A 14 24.18 -17.77 28.40
N THR A 15 23.53 -17.99 29.53
CA THR A 15 24.12 -18.71 30.67
C THR A 15 23.50 -20.09 30.75
N VAL A 16 24.31 -21.13 30.57
CA VAL A 16 23.87 -22.51 30.72
C VAL A 16 24.26 -22.99 32.11
N LEU A 17 23.26 -23.14 32.98
CA LEU A 17 23.45 -23.65 34.33
C LEU A 17 23.56 -25.18 34.28
N THR A 18 24.75 -25.71 34.56
CA THR A 18 25.01 -27.16 34.41
C THR A 18 24.99 -27.94 35.72
N GLY A 19 24.60 -27.30 36.83
CA GLY A 19 24.32 -27.98 38.10
C GLY A 19 25.53 -28.58 38.81
N GLY A 20 26.77 -28.13 38.49
CA GLY A 20 27.97 -28.56 39.22
C GLY A 20 29.27 -28.61 38.42
N VAL A 21 29.25 -28.36 37.12
CA VAL A 21 30.46 -28.12 36.30
C VAL A 21 30.49 -26.63 35.96
N ASN A 22 31.69 -26.03 35.84
CA ASN A 22 31.86 -24.59 35.60
C ASN A 22 30.84 -24.05 34.59
N ASP A 23 29.99 -23.13 35.04
CA ASP A 23 28.94 -22.55 34.20
C ASP A 23 29.58 -21.90 32.96
N MET A 24 29.15 -22.36 31.79
CA MET A 24 29.59 -21.79 30.53
C MET A 24 28.69 -20.61 30.19
N SER A 25 29.31 -19.44 30.05
CA SER A 25 28.65 -18.26 29.49
C SER A 25 29.25 -17.96 28.12
N GLN A 26 28.39 -17.73 27.14
CA GLN A 26 28.78 -17.29 25.82
C GLN A 26 28.01 -16.02 25.49
N GLU A 27 28.74 -14.95 25.19
CA GLU A 27 28.17 -13.73 24.65
C GLU A 27 28.17 -13.83 23.12
N SER A 28 26.99 -13.64 22.52
CA SER A 28 26.86 -13.46 21.08
C SER A 28 26.35 -12.05 20.80
N GLN A 29 27.00 -11.38 19.84
CA GLN A 29 26.63 -10.04 19.39
C GLN A 29 26.06 -10.16 17.97
N LEU A 30 24.81 -9.72 17.81
CA LEU A 30 24.16 -9.54 16.51
C LEU A 30 24.04 -8.04 16.24
N GLU A 31 24.46 -7.64 15.05
CA GLU A 31 24.38 -6.26 14.59
C GLU A 31 23.40 -6.17 13.43
N THR A 32 22.47 -5.22 13.50
CA THR A 32 21.59 -4.89 12.38
C THR A 32 21.51 -3.38 12.21
N PHE A 33 21.29 -2.92 10.99
CA PHE A 33 21.16 -1.50 10.66
C PHE A 33 19.69 -1.20 10.37
N ILE A 34 19.14 -0.21 11.05
CA ILE A 34 17.78 0.29 10.80
C ILE A 34 17.85 1.74 10.32
N GLN A 35 17.09 2.07 9.29
CA GLN A 35 16.96 3.45 8.83
C GLN A 35 15.73 4.08 9.50
N ILE A 36 15.92 5.15 10.27
CA ILE A 36 14.80 5.87 10.90
C ILE A 36 14.48 7.10 10.04
N ALA A 37 13.31 7.11 9.42
CA ALA A 37 12.84 8.23 8.59
C ALA A 37 12.17 9.32 9.45
N PRO A 38 12.19 10.60 9.03
CA PRO A 38 11.43 11.66 9.69
C PRO A 38 9.93 11.43 9.59
N GLY A 39 9.26 11.24 10.73
CA GLY A 39 7.81 11.05 10.77
C GLY A 39 7.44 9.75 10.07
N GLY A 40 7.53 8.64 10.81
CA GLY A 40 7.20 7.31 10.31
C GLY A 40 5.70 7.18 10.03
N ILE A 41 5.17 7.90 9.05
CA ILE A 41 3.83 7.67 8.57
C ILE A 41 3.87 6.41 7.70
N ALA A 42 3.28 5.34 8.21
CA ALA A 42 2.96 4.17 7.40
C ALA A 42 1.62 4.44 6.71
N VAL A 43 1.55 4.27 5.38
CA VAL A 43 0.35 4.51 4.58
C VAL A 43 -0.09 3.20 3.94
N PHE A 44 -1.35 2.81 4.17
CA PHE A 44 -1.96 1.66 3.52
C PHE A 44 -3.33 2.01 2.95
N SER A 45 -3.67 1.51 1.78
CA SER A 45 -4.94 1.75 1.10
C SER A 45 -6.05 0.77 1.53
N LEU A 46 -5.67 -0.35 2.16
CA LEU A 46 -6.56 -1.41 2.64
C LEU A 46 -6.15 -1.88 4.04
N GLU A 47 -7.11 -2.43 4.78
CA GLU A 47 -6.91 -3.04 6.10
C GLU A 47 -5.85 -4.14 6.02
N ASN A 48 -4.94 -4.18 6.99
CA ASN A 48 -3.78 -5.07 7.03
C ASN A 48 -2.81 -4.95 5.83
N GLY A 49 -2.90 -3.88 5.04
CA GLY A 49 -1.96 -3.65 3.93
C GLY A 49 -2.07 -4.68 2.80
N LEU A 50 -3.24 -5.30 2.62
CA LEU A 50 -3.47 -6.28 1.56
C LEU A 50 -3.01 -5.73 0.19
N ASP A 51 -2.08 -6.44 -0.42
CA ASP A 51 -1.53 -6.19 -1.76
C ASP A 51 -2.34 -6.90 -2.85
N TYR A 52 -3.29 -7.76 -2.47
CA TYR A 52 -4.15 -8.50 -3.37
C TYR A 52 -5.61 -8.61 -2.88
N LEU A 53 -6.55 -8.38 -3.78
CA LEU A 53 -7.99 -8.41 -3.52
C LEU A 53 -8.74 -9.13 -4.65
N LYS A 54 -9.76 -9.91 -4.30
CA LYS A 54 -10.77 -10.40 -5.25
C LYS A 54 -12.10 -9.71 -4.98
N ILE A 55 -12.75 -9.21 -6.01
CA ILE A 55 -14.09 -8.61 -5.93
C ILE A 55 -15.03 -9.23 -6.96
N GLY A 56 -16.31 -9.26 -6.65
CA GLY A 56 -17.37 -9.60 -7.57
C GLY A 56 -17.73 -8.43 -8.49
N LYS A 57 -18.46 -8.71 -9.57
CA LYS A 57 -18.88 -7.72 -10.57
C LYS A 57 -19.73 -6.59 -10.01
N ASN A 58 -20.49 -6.86 -8.94
CA ASN A 58 -21.42 -5.92 -8.35
C ASN A 58 -20.94 -5.35 -7.02
N GLN A 59 -19.68 -5.60 -6.63
CA GLN A 59 -19.09 -5.02 -5.42
C GLN A 59 -18.40 -3.71 -5.76
N SER A 60 -18.54 -2.73 -4.87
CA SER A 60 -17.71 -1.53 -4.89
C SER A 60 -16.29 -1.85 -4.41
N LEU A 61 -15.36 -1.00 -4.80
CA LEU A 61 -13.99 -0.99 -4.31
C LEU A 61 -13.72 0.35 -3.66
N GLU A 62 -13.22 0.34 -2.44
CA GLU A 62 -12.75 1.54 -1.75
C GLU A 62 -11.24 1.38 -1.48
N LEU A 63 -10.48 2.40 -1.88
CA LEU A 63 -9.07 2.55 -1.54
C LEU A 63 -8.96 3.76 -0.62
N ASN A 64 -8.65 3.50 0.65
CA ASN A 64 -8.68 4.50 1.72
C ASN A 64 -7.33 4.58 2.44
N PRO A 65 -6.33 5.24 1.82
CA PRO A 65 -5.01 5.47 2.41
C PRO A 65 -5.05 6.10 3.80
N LEU A 66 -5.97 7.04 4.04
CA LEU A 66 -6.10 7.77 5.29
C LEU A 66 -6.52 6.90 6.46
N LYS A 67 -7.53 6.05 6.25
CA LYS A 67 -8.08 5.19 7.32
C LYS A 67 -7.03 4.27 7.91
N TYR A 68 -6.04 3.87 7.12
CA TYR A 68 -4.96 2.99 7.55
C TYR A 68 -3.60 3.71 7.55
N ALA A 69 -3.59 5.04 7.48
CA ALA A 69 -2.39 5.81 7.70
C ALA A 69 -2.16 5.96 9.21
N TYR A 70 -0.97 5.64 9.69
CA TYR A 70 -0.58 5.79 11.09
C TYR A 70 0.74 6.54 11.18
N ASP A 71 0.74 7.64 11.93
CA ASP A 71 1.96 8.35 12.29
C ASP A 71 2.59 7.68 13.51
N MET A 72 3.69 6.96 13.28
CA MET A 72 4.42 6.26 14.33
C MET A 72 4.97 7.19 15.41
N ASP A 73 5.23 8.45 15.08
CA ASP A 73 5.89 9.40 15.96
C ASP A 73 4.90 10.42 16.57
N ASN A 74 3.63 10.41 16.14
CA ASN A 74 2.58 11.39 16.50
C ASN A 74 3.00 12.86 16.30
N LEU A 75 3.89 13.13 15.35
CA LEU A 75 4.42 14.46 15.05
C LEU A 75 3.57 15.23 14.02
N LYS A 76 2.70 14.54 13.27
CA LYS A 76 1.91 15.07 12.16
C LYS A 76 0.51 14.48 12.13
N ASN A 77 -0.43 15.28 11.63
CA ASN A 77 -1.75 14.78 11.29
C ASN A 77 -1.69 14.10 9.90
N THR A 78 -2.08 12.84 9.86
CA THR A 78 -2.33 12.01 8.67
C THR A 78 -3.25 12.69 7.64
N ASP A 79 -4.17 13.54 8.09
CA ASP A 79 -5.03 14.36 7.23
C ASP A 79 -4.26 15.38 6.39
N SER A 80 -2.98 15.66 6.66
CA SER A 80 -2.16 16.58 5.84
C SER A 80 -1.58 15.94 4.58
N LEU A 81 -1.78 14.63 4.39
CA LEU A 81 -1.22 13.88 3.28
C LEU A 81 -2.06 14.05 2.01
N ASP A 82 -1.37 14.32 0.91
CA ASP A 82 -1.95 14.36 -0.43
C ASP A 82 -1.65 13.05 -1.16
N PHE A 83 -2.72 12.35 -1.52
CA PHE A 83 -2.64 11.08 -2.22
C PHE A 83 -2.91 11.26 -3.72
N LYS A 84 -2.17 10.50 -4.52
CA LYS A 84 -2.44 10.30 -5.94
C LYS A 84 -2.79 8.85 -6.18
N PHE A 85 -3.70 8.64 -7.12
CA PHE A 85 -4.21 7.31 -7.44
C PHE A 85 -3.99 7.02 -8.91
N TYR A 86 -3.49 5.84 -9.20
CA TYR A 86 -3.24 5.36 -10.56
C TYR A 86 -3.87 4.00 -10.74
N CYS A 87 -4.31 3.70 -11.95
CA CYS A 87 -4.79 2.35 -12.31
C CYS A 87 -4.28 1.95 -13.68
N PHE A 88 -3.80 0.70 -13.77
CA PHE A 88 -3.39 0.07 -15.02
C PHE A 88 -3.72 -1.44 -15.00
N LEU A 89 -3.70 -2.05 -16.18
CA LEU A 89 -3.99 -3.47 -16.38
C LEU A 89 -2.69 -4.29 -16.44
N ALA A 90 -2.71 -5.47 -15.85
CA ALA A 90 -1.62 -6.44 -15.92
C ALA A 90 -2.19 -7.85 -16.14
N ASN A 91 -1.42 -8.77 -16.74
CA ASN A 91 -1.88 -10.15 -16.84
C ASN A 91 -1.93 -10.78 -15.45
N ARG A 92 -2.94 -11.62 -15.18
CA ARG A 92 -3.10 -12.30 -13.89
C ARG A 92 -1.90 -13.13 -13.47
N LYS A 93 -1.19 -13.70 -14.45
CA LYS A 93 -0.02 -14.56 -14.23
C LYS A 93 1.25 -13.78 -13.92
N ASP A 94 1.28 -12.48 -14.21
CA ASP A 94 2.46 -11.67 -14.01
C ASP A 94 2.57 -11.30 -12.52
N GLU A 95 3.79 -11.42 -12.00
CA GLU A 95 4.15 -10.97 -10.66
C GLU A 95 4.35 -9.45 -10.71
N LEU A 96 3.86 -8.74 -9.68
CA LEU A 96 3.86 -7.29 -9.67
C LEU A 96 5.21 -6.75 -9.19
N ASP A 97 6.03 -6.23 -10.11
CA ASP A 97 7.23 -5.46 -9.78
C ASP A 97 6.85 -3.99 -9.53
N LEU A 98 6.55 -3.67 -8.27
CA LEU A 98 6.18 -2.31 -7.85
C LEU A 98 7.29 -1.29 -8.10
N LYS A 99 8.56 -1.68 -7.99
CA LYS A 99 9.69 -0.74 -8.20
C LYS A 99 9.73 -0.28 -9.65
N LYS A 100 9.69 -1.21 -10.61
CA LYS A 100 9.63 -0.86 -12.04
C LYS A 100 8.39 -0.07 -12.42
N THR A 101 7.26 -0.37 -11.79
CA THR A 101 6.02 0.38 -12.01
C THR A 101 6.21 1.85 -11.63
N ILE A 102 6.88 2.11 -10.51
CA ILE A 102 7.09 3.46 -9.99
C ILE A 102 8.12 4.26 -10.78
N GLU A 103 9.18 3.60 -11.24
CA GLU A 103 10.15 4.21 -12.15
C GLU A 103 9.47 4.76 -13.42
N ASN A 104 8.37 4.14 -13.84
CA ASN A 104 7.58 4.54 -15.00
C ASN A 104 6.33 5.34 -14.65
N ILE A 105 6.15 5.78 -13.39
CA ILE A 105 4.88 6.38 -12.93
C ILE A 105 4.52 7.67 -13.69
N SER A 106 5.51 8.39 -14.21
CA SER A 106 5.30 9.60 -15.02
C SER A 106 4.54 9.33 -16.33
N ASN A 107 4.53 8.08 -16.80
CA ASN A 107 3.79 7.66 -17.99
C ASN A 107 2.31 7.39 -17.68
N PHE A 108 1.93 7.38 -16.40
CA PHE A 108 0.57 7.13 -15.95
C PHE A 108 -0.07 8.42 -15.46
N GLN A 109 -1.33 8.61 -15.83
CA GLN A 109 -2.10 9.76 -15.39
C GLN A 109 -2.79 9.45 -14.06
N ASP A 110 -2.72 10.40 -13.13
CA ASP A 110 -3.46 10.34 -11.87
C ASP A 110 -4.98 10.38 -12.14
N ILE A 111 -5.74 9.50 -11.48
CA ILE A 111 -7.17 9.29 -11.70
C ILE A 111 -7.97 10.56 -11.36
N PHE A 112 -7.59 11.27 -10.30
CA PHE A 112 -8.27 12.51 -9.91
C PHE A 112 -8.11 13.58 -10.99
N SER A 113 -6.87 13.76 -11.46
CA SER A 113 -6.54 14.68 -12.54
C SER A 113 -7.24 14.30 -13.86
N ALA A 114 -7.25 13.02 -14.23
CA ALA A 114 -7.94 12.52 -15.42
C ALA A 114 -9.46 12.76 -15.36
N LYS A 115 -10.07 12.56 -14.17
CA LYS A 115 -11.50 12.85 -13.96
C LYS A 115 -11.82 14.32 -14.18
N SER A 116 -11.02 15.21 -13.60
CA SER A 116 -11.27 16.66 -13.67
C SER A 116 -11.16 17.24 -15.09
N SER A 117 -10.45 16.55 -15.98
CA SER A 117 -10.14 17.01 -17.33
C SER A 117 -10.97 16.34 -18.43
N ASN A 118 -11.89 15.42 -18.09
CA ASN A 118 -12.64 14.59 -19.05
C ASN A 118 -11.74 13.90 -20.11
N LEU A 119 -10.46 13.73 -19.78
CA LEU A 119 -9.52 12.98 -20.61
C LEU A 119 -9.87 11.49 -20.53
N ASN A 120 -9.50 10.75 -21.57
CA ASN A 120 -9.75 9.32 -21.67
C ASN A 120 -9.15 8.65 -20.43
N MET A 121 -10.02 8.32 -19.45
CA MET A 121 -9.59 7.63 -18.24
C MET A 121 -8.96 6.30 -18.65
N SER A 122 -7.96 5.88 -17.87
CA SER A 122 -7.17 4.69 -18.15
C SER A 122 -8.03 3.48 -18.54
N GLU A 123 -7.42 2.51 -19.23
CA GLU A 123 -8.05 1.26 -19.69
C GLU A 123 -8.76 0.45 -18.58
N CYS A 124 -8.66 0.88 -17.32
CA CYS A 124 -9.32 0.29 -16.17
C CYS A 124 -10.83 0.55 -16.07
N PHE A 125 -11.37 1.66 -16.60
CA PHE A 125 -12.73 2.12 -16.26
C PHE A 125 -13.68 2.22 -17.45
N ASN A 126 -14.93 1.78 -17.27
CA ASN A 126 -16.00 1.88 -18.27
C ASN A 126 -16.47 3.32 -18.46
N LYS A 127 -16.67 4.06 -17.35
CA LYS A 127 -17.12 5.46 -17.36
C LYS A 127 -16.47 6.29 -16.22
N PRO A 128 -15.93 7.49 -16.52
CA PRO A 128 -15.34 8.37 -15.50
C PRO A 128 -16.31 8.84 -14.41
N ASP A 129 -17.59 8.98 -14.77
CA ASP A 129 -18.61 9.64 -13.94
C ASP A 129 -18.92 8.90 -12.64
N ASN A 130 -18.62 7.60 -12.59
CA ASN A 130 -18.95 6.73 -11.46
C ASN A 130 -17.75 6.41 -10.55
N ILE A 131 -16.62 7.08 -10.76
CA ILE A 131 -15.51 7.13 -9.81
C ILE A 131 -15.75 8.28 -8.84
N GLU A 132 -15.78 8.03 -7.55
CA GLU A 132 -16.00 9.04 -6.52
C GLU A 132 -14.74 9.26 -5.69
N PHE A 133 -14.55 10.51 -5.27
CA PHE A 133 -13.48 10.88 -4.36
C PHE A 133 -14.09 11.46 -3.09
N TYR A 134 -13.77 10.86 -1.95
CA TYR A 134 -14.18 11.36 -0.63
C TYR A 134 -13.01 12.08 0.07
N SER A 135 -13.33 12.77 1.16
CA SER A 135 -12.34 13.44 2.03
C SER A 135 -11.37 14.35 1.25
N ASN A 136 -11.90 15.18 0.35
CA ASN A 136 -11.13 16.09 -0.50
C ASN A 136 -10.10 15.40 -1.41
N GLY A 137 -10.46 14.28 -2.04
CA GLY A 137 -9.57 13.61 -3.00
C GLY A 137 -8.71 12.50 -2.42
N LYS A 138 -8.85 12.19 -1.13
CA LYS A 138 -7.94 11.29 -0.40
C LYS A 138 -8.42 9.86 -0.28
N VAL A 139 -9.68 9.60 -0.62
CA VAL A 139 -10.27 8.27 -0.66
C VAL A 139 -10.87 8.06 -2.03
N LEU A 140 -10.45 7.00 -2.71
CA LEU A 140 -10.96 6.62 -4.02
C LEU A 140 -12.03 5.55 -3.84
N HIS A 141 -13.25 5.85 -4.28
CA HIS A 141 -14.36 4.92 -4.29
C HIS A 141 -14.80 4.63 -5.73
N ILE A 142 -14.82 3.35 -6.08
CA ILE A 142 -15.21 2.87 -7.41
C ILE A 142 -16.53 2.11 -7.24
N LYS A 143 -17.58 2.61 -7.90
CA LYS A 143 -18.89 1.99 -7.86
C LYS A 143 -18.91 0.61 -8.53
N PRO A 144 -19.92 -0.22 -8.21
CA PRO A 144 -20.11 -1.50 -8.89
C PRO A 144 -20.09 -1.37 -10.42
N THR A 145 -19.63 -2.40 -11.12
CA THR A 145 -19.61 -2.51 -12.59
C THR A 145 -18.74 -1.50 -13.35
N GLU A 146 -18.03 -0.61 -12.68
CA GLU A 146 -17.23 0.43 -13.35
C GLU A 146 -15.88 -0.04 -13.87
N LEU A 147 -15.34 -1.13 -13.32
CA LEU A 147 -14.12 -1.72 -13.84
C LEU A 147 -14.40 -2.51 -15.12
N ILE A 148 -13.65 -2.23 -16.19
CA ILE A 148 -13.82 -2.89 -17.50
C ILE A 148 -13.49 -4.38 -17.36
N THR A 149 -14.50 -5.26 -17.35
CA THR A 149 -14.25 -6.70 -17.20
C THR A 149 -13.42 -7.23 -18.36
N ARG A 150 -12.16 -7.58 -18.09
CA ARG A 150 -11.21 -8.17 -19.03
C ARG A 150 -10.84 -9.58 -18.57
N GLU A 151 -11.00 -10.56 -19.45
CA GLU A 151 -10.57 -11.92 -19.15
C GLU A 151 -9.04 -11.97 -19.01
N ASN A 152 -8.54 -12.76 -18.04
CA ASN A 152 -7.11 -12.95 -17.75
C ASN A 152 -6.32 -11.71 -17.32
N GLN A 153 -6.97 -10.58 -17.06
CA GLN A 153 -6.31 -9.38 -16.53
C GLN A 153 -6.69 -9.11 -15.07
N SER A 154 -5.75 -8.46 -14.38
CA SER A 154 -5.92 -7.88 -13.05
C SER A 154 -5.75 -6.38 -13.18
N TYR A 155 -6.38 -5.64 -12.29
CA TYR A 155 -6.16 -4.21 -12.13
C TYR A 155 -5.09 -4.02 -11.09
N ILE A 156 -4.16 -3.13 -11.36
CA ILE A 156 -3.20 -2.69 -10.36
C ILE A 156 -3.53 -1.25 -10.03
N PHE A 157 -3.96 -1.05 -8.79
CA PHE A 157 -4.12 0.27 -8.23
C PHE A 157 -2.86 0.66 -7.52
N LEU A 158 -2.28 1.80 -7.87
CA LEU A 158 -1.12 2.34 -7.18
C LEU A 158 -1.55 3.63 -6.49
N THR A 159 -1.36 3.68 -5.18
CA THR A 159 -1.51 4.90 -4.40
C THR A 159 -0.13 5.44 -4.10
N THR A 160 0.10 6.74 -4.29
CA THR A 160 1.34 7.40 -3.89
C THR A 160 1.10 8.64 -3.05
N CYS A 161 2.07 8.99 -2.21
CA CYS A 161 2.09 10.20 -1.40
C CYS A 161 3.54 10.70 -1.29
N ILE A 162 3.75 12.01 -1.36
CA ILE A 162 5.06 12.60 -1.06
C ILE A 162 4.97 13.26 0.32
N HIS A 163 5.83 12.84 1.24
CA HIS A 163 5.91 13.39 2.58
C HIS A 163 7.37 13.56 2.99
N PHE A 164 7.74 14.75 3.49
CA PHE A 164 9.13 15.11 3.79
C PHE A 164 10.12 14.72 2.66
N GLU A 165 9.76 15.08 1.42
CA GLU A 165 10.55 14.80 0.20
C GLU A 165 10.76 13.31 -0.12
N LYS A 166 10.12 12.40 0.65
CA LYS A 166 10.11 10.96 0.38
C LYS A 166 8.81 10.53 -0.28
N LEU A 167 8.94 9.66 -1.27
CA LEU A 167 7.81 9.02 -1.95
C LEU A 167 7.41 7.75 -1.20
N TYR A 168 6.16 7.73 -0.75
CA TYR A 168 5.48 6.57 -0.20
C TYR A 168 4.52 6.03 -1.26
N TYR A 169 4.39 4.71 -1.31
CA TYR A 169 3.53 4.07 -2.29
C TYR A 169 3.03 2.71 -1.82
N GLN A 170 1.89 2.31 -2.34
CA GLN A 170 1.39 0.95 -2.23
C GLN A 170 0.65 0.57 -3.50
N GLY A 171 0.94 -0.63 -4.01
CA GLY A 171 0.12 -1.23 -5.06
C GLY A 171 -0.84 -2.26 -4.49
N VAL A 172 -2.03 -2.31 -5.06
CA VAL A 172 -3.07 -3.29 -4.78
C VAL A 172 -3.47 -3.94 -6.09
N LYS A 173 -3.25 -5.25 -6.21
CA LYS A 173 -3.73 -6.05 -7.32
C LYS A 173 -5.16 -6.48 -7.05
N VAL A 174 -6.08 -6.11 -7.92
CA VAL A 174 -7.50 -6.42 -7.82
C VAL A 174 -7.90 -7.34 -8.96
N ASP A 175 -8.47 -8.48 -8.62
CA ASP A 175 -9.09 -9.41 -9.57
C ASP A 175 -10.61 -9.32 -9.50
N VAL A 176 -11.23 -8.94 -10.63
CA VAL A 176 -12.69 -9.02 -10.78
C VAL A 176 -13.06 -10.46 -11.17
N MET A 177 -13.82 -11.10 -10.31
CA MET A 177 -14.29 -12.47 -10.47
C MET A 177 -15.66 -12.49 -11.15
N ASN A 178 -15.97 -13.54 -11.91
CA ASN A 178 -17.27 -13.70 -12.56
C ASN A 178 -18.38 -14.16 -11.60
N PHE A 179 -18.51 -13.50 -10.47
CA PHE A 179 -19.56 -13.69 -9.48
C PHE A 179 -20.12 -12.32 -9.08
N PRO A 180 -21.42 -12.19 -8.75
CA PRO A 180 -21.99 -10.91 -8.33
C PRO A 180 -21.28 -10.33 -7.10
N VAL A 181 -20.99 -11.20 -6.12
CA VAL A 181 -20.34 -10.87 -4.86
C VAL A 181 -19.32 -11.96 -4.54
N VAL A 182 -18.11 -11.57 -4.19
CA VAL A 182 -17.07 -12.41 -3.61
C VAL A 182 -17.00 -12.10 -2.11
N PRO A 183 -17.16 -13.09 -1.23
CA PRO A 183 -17.00 -12.87 0.20
C PRO A 183 -15.60 -12.31 0.51
N GLN A 184 -15.57 -11.19 1.23
CA GLN A 184 -14.33 -10.64 1.77
C GLN A 184 -14.19 -11.12 3.21
N VAL A 185 -13.04 -11.71 3.54
CA VAL A 185 -12.72 -12.04 4.93
C VAL A 185 -12.15 -10.78 5.56
N SER A 186 -12.94 -10.09 6.38
CA SER A 186 -12.43 -9.02 7.25
C SER A 186 -12.05 -9.63 8.60
N THR A 187 -10.80 -9.44 9.02
CA THR A 187 -10.42 -9.65 10.41
C THR A 187 -10.89 -8.42 11.20
N LYS A 188 -11.89 -8.58 12.07
CA LYS A 188 -12.23 -7.56 13.07
C LYS A 188 -11.15 -7.45 14.13
#